data_AF-X0V5J6-F1
#
_entry.id   AF-X0V5J6-F1
#
_cell.length_a   1.000
_cell.length_b   1.000
_cell.length_c   1.000
_cell.angle_alpha   90.00
_cell.angle_beta   90.00
_cell.angle_gamma   90.00
#
_symmetry.space_group_name_H-M   'P 1'
#
loop_
_entity.id
_entity.type
_entity.pdbx_description
1 polymer ?
#
loop_
_entity_poly.entity_id
_entity_poly.type
_entity_poly.pdbx_seq_one_letter_code
_entity_poly.pdbx_strand_id
1 'polypeptide(L)' 'TDANNWFLIDSQLAKMYLNWFDRKPLEFAMDPTSDFSLEARFRGYMRYSYGWSDWRWVYGHAVT' A
#
# COMPACT_ATOMS: atom_id res chain seq x y z
N THR A 1 -7.60 26.90 14.80
CA THR A 1 -8.62 26.17 14.01
C THR A 1 -9.86 27.03 13.99
N ASP A 2 -10.31 27.48 12.82
CA ASP A 2 -11.56 28.23 12.66
C ASP A 2 -12.68 27.26 12.27
N ALA A 3 -13.85 27.40 12.87
CA ALA A 3 -15.00 26.54 12.61
C ALA A 3 -15.61 26.78 11.21
N ASN A 4 -15.31 27.92 10.59
CA ASN A 4 -15.84 28.31 9.27
C ASN A 4 -15.00 27.78 8.10
N ASN A 5 -13.81 27.23 8.37
CA ASN A 5 -13.00 26.60 7.33
C ASN A 5 -13.71 25.34 6.81
N TRP A 6 -13.70 25.15 5.50
CA TRP A 6 -14.38 24.03 4.86
C TRP A 6 -13.44 23.20 3.99
N PHE A 7 -13.79 21.92 3.83
CA PHE A 7 -13.01 20.93 3.10
C PHE A 7 -13.93 20.11 2.18
N LEU A 8 -13.42 19.73 1.02
CA LEU A 8 -14.07 18.88 0.04
C LEU A 8 -13.15 17.72 -0.35
N ILE A 9 -13.76 16.58 -0.65
CA ILE A 9 -13.09 15.39 -1.17
C ILE A 9 -13.75 15.00 -2.48
N ASP A 10 -12.97 14.92 -3.55
CA ASP A 10 -13.39 14.28 -4.78
C ASP A 10 -13.22 12.75 -4.66
N SER A 11 -14.33 12.06 -4.40
CA SER A 11 -14.34 10.60 -4.24
C SER A 11 -14.01 9.82 -5.52
N GLN A 12 -14.19 10.40 -6.71
CA GLN A 12 -13.86 9.74 -7.98
C GLN A 12 -12.35 9.78 -8.20
N LEU A 13 -11.74 10.95 -8.04
CA LEU A 13 -10.28 11.09 -8.12
C LEU A 13 -9.57 10.33 -7.00
N ALA A 14 -10.10 10.33 -5.78
CA ALA A 14 -9.53 9.55 -4.68
C ALA A 14 -9.45 8.05 -5.00
N LYS A 15 -10.46 7.49 -5.69
CA LYS A 15 -10.45 6.08 -6.12
C LYS A 15 -9.47 5.85 -7.27
N MET A 16 -9.37 6.79 -8.23
CA MET A 16 -8.45 6.68 -9.36
C MET A 16 -6.99 6.64 -8.91
N TYR A 17 -6.65 7.34 -7.82
CA TYR A 17 -5.29 7.39 -7.29
C TYR A 17 -5.01 6.41 -6.15
N LEU A 18 -6.00 5.62 -5.72
CA LEU A 18 -5.78 4.58 -4.73
C LEU A 18 -5.14 3.37 -5.42
N ASN A 19 -3.86 3.18 -5.14
CA ASN A 19 -3.05 2.18 -5.82
C ASN A 19 -2.65 1.03 -4.88
N TRP A 20 -2.50 -0.13 -5.49
CA TRP A 20 -1.87 -1.30 -4.90
C TRP A 20 -0.38 -1.30 -5.23
N PHE A 21 0.46 -1.62 -4.26
CA PHE A 21 1.90 -1.63 -4.40
C PHE A 21 2.51 -2.95 -3.94
N ASP A 22 3.19 -3.62 -4.85
CA ASP A 22 4.03 -4.77 -4.54
C ASP A 22 5.41 -4.26 -4.08
N ARG A 23 5.65 -4.23 -2.76
CA ARG A 23 6.91 -3.71 -2.19
C ARG A 23 8.04 -4.74 -2.24
N LYS A 24 7.70 -6.02 -2.15
CA LYS A 24 8.62 -7.14 -2.34
C LYS A 24 7.90 -8.23 -3.13
N PRO A 25 8.40 -8.61 -4.32
CA PRO A 25 7.85 -9.74 -5.06
C PRO A 25 8.03 -11.02 -4.24
N LEU A 26 7.33 -12.09 -4.63
CA LEU A 26 7.43 -13.39 -3.96
C LEU A 26 8.88 -13.89 -4.01
N GLU A 27 9.55 -13.83 -2.86
CA GLU A 27 10.84 -14.48 -2.65
C GLU A 27 10.55 -15.90 -2.17
N PHE A 28 10.82 -16.88 -3.03
CA PHE A 28 10.63 -18.30 -2.73
C PHE A 28 11.98 -18.99 -2.70
N ALA A 29 12.30 -19.63 -1.58
CA ALA A 29 13.56 -20.34 -1.40
C ALA A 29 13.33 -21.66 -0.67
N MET A 30 14.02 -22.71 -1.12
CA MET A 30 14.08 -24.00 -0.43
C MET A 30 15.19 -23.95 0.63
N ASP A 31 14.93 -24.52 1.80
CA ASP A 31 15.95 -24.65 2.85
C ASP A 31 17.04 -25.62 2.36
N PRO A 32 18.32 -25.21 2.30
CA PRO A 32 19.41 -26.05 1.80
C PRO A 32 19.65 -27.31 2.64
N THR A 33 19.15 -27.37 3.88
CA THR A 33 19.23 -28.57 4.73
C THR A 33 18.14 -29.60 4.41
N SER A 34 17.13 -29.25 3.60
CA SER A 34 16.01 -30.12 3.23
C SER A 34 16.46 -31.42 2.55
N ASP A 35 17.53 -31.35 1.76
CA ASP A 35 18.00 -32.48 0.95
C ASP A 35 18.62 -33.59 1.81
N PHE A 36 19.32 -33.23 2.88
CA PHE A 36 19.95 -34.19 3.80
C PHE A 36 18.96 -34.81 4.78
N SER A 37 17.89 -34.08 5.13
CA SER A 37 16.93 -34.49 6.16
C SER A 37 15.73 -35.27 5.61
N LEU A 38 15.66 -35.52 4.29
CA LEU A 38 14.55 -36.16 3.58
C LEU A 38 13.19 -35.46 3.78
N GLU A 39 13.21 -34.16 4.10
CA GLU A 39 12.04 -33.32 4.33
C GLU A 39 12.13 -32.06 3.46
N ALA A 40 11.10 -31.75 2.68
CA ALA A 40 11.10 -30.56 1.83
C ALA A 40 10.56 -29.33 2.59
N ARG A 41 11.43 -28.38 2.92
CA ARG A 41 11.07 -27.13 3.61
C ARG A 41 11.25 -25.94 2.68
N PHE A 42 10.21 -25.13 2.54
CA PHE A 42 10.20 -23.94 1.70
C PHE A 42 9.87 -22.70 2.52
N ARG A 43 10.47 -21.57 2.15
CA ARG A 43 10.16 -20.24 2.70
C ARG A 43 9.66 -19.36 1.57
N GLY A 44 8.48 -18.78 1.78
CA GLY A 44 7.95 -17.68 0.98
C GLY A 44 7.97 -16.38 1.79
N TYR A 45 8.39 -15.28 1.17
CA TYR A 45 8.23 -13.93 1.71
C TYR A 45 7.72 -13.00 0.62
N MET A 46 6.65 -12.27 0.90
CA MET A 46 6.18 -11.19 0.05
C MET A 46 5.68 -10.04 0.92
N ARG A 47 5.70 -8.82 0.38
CA ARG A 47 5.19 -7.64 1.09
C ARG A 47 4.39 -6.76 0.15
N TYR A 48 3.15 -6.54 0.53
CA TYR A 48 2.24 -5.63 -0.14
C TYR A 48 2.01 -4.36 0.65
N SER A 49 1.49 -3.34 -0.03
CA SER A 49 1.03 -2.08 0.55
C SER A 49 -0.04 -1.48 -0.35
N TYR A 50 -0.83 -0.57 0.18
CA TYR A 50 -1.76 0.24 -0.61
C TYR A 50 -1.66 1.71 -0.17
N GLY A 51 -2.03 2.63 -1.05
CA GLY A 51 -2.03 4.06 -0.73
C GLY A 51 -2.35 4.95 -1.92
N TRP A 52 -2.52 6.25 -1.65
CA TRP A 52 -2.79 7.24 -2.69
C TRP A 52 -1.49 7.75 -3.32
N SER A 53 -1.43 7.76 -4.66
CA SER A 53 -0.28 8.33 -5.39
C SER A 53 -0.36 9.84 -5.60
N ASP A 54 -1.57 10.40 -5.56
CA ASP A 54 -1.82 11.84 -5.69
C ASP A 54 -2.75 12.28 -4.56
N TRP A 55 -2.62 13.53 -4.13
CA TRP A 55 -3.37 14.17 -3.05
C TRP A 55 -4.36 15.24 -3.54
N ARG A 56 -4.31 15.63 -4.82
CA ARG A 56 -5.10 16.75 -5.40
C ARG A 56 -6.62 16.60 -5.30
N TRP A 57 -7.12 15.44 -4.91
CA TRP A 57 -8.53 15.18 -4.63
C TRP A 57 -8.99 15.75 -3.28
N VAL A 58 -8.08 16.28 -2.46
CA VAL A 58 -8.39 17.01 -1.23
C VAL A 58 -8.34 18.51 -1.52
N TYR A 59 -9.44 19.21 -1.26
CA TYR A 59 -9.52 20.66 -1.35
C TYR A 59 -10.01 21.25 -0.03
N GLY A 60 -9.58 22.47 0.28
CA GLY A 60 -10.08 23.21 1.42
C GLY A 60 -9.81 24.69 1.27
N HIS A 61 -10.58 25.49 2.00
CA HIS A 61 -10.46 26.94 1.97
C HIS A 61 -10.48 27.48 3.39
N ALA A 62 -9.51 28.36 3.67
CA ALA A 62 -9.48 29.14 4.89
C ALA A 62 -10.33 30.39 4.68
N VAL A 63 -11.37 30.56 5.49
CA VAL A 63 -12.22 31.75 5.44
C VAL A 63 -11.58 32.78 6.37
N THR A 64 -11.15 33.91 5.80
CA THR A 64 -10.57 35.06 6.52
C THR A 64 -11.55 36.20 6.65
#